data_AF-A0A0G1D818-F1
#
_entry.id   AF-A0A0G1D818-F1
#
_cell.length_a   1.000
_cell.length_b   1.000
_cell.length_c   1.000
_cell.angle_alpha   90.00
_cell.angle_beta   90.00
_cell.angle_gamma   90.00
#
_symmetry.space_group_name_H-M   'P 1'
#
loop_
_entity.id
_entity.type
_entity.pdbx_description
1 polymer ?
#
loop_
_entity_poly.entity_id
_entity_poly.type
_entity_poly.pdbx_seq_one_letter_code
_entity_poly.pdbx_strand_id
1 'polypeptide(L)'
;MSEYKHDTIIFMTPDGVNNKIEINTPPGASVTTNATKIHMQNVEQESSGGEISHNATDLTQIGGRQTAKNNGKITNRVVGGTLHQENLDQSAENEGEVLNEVKKN
;
A
#
# COMPACT_ATOMS: atom_id res chain seq x y z
N MET A 1 12.85 3.28 29.33
CA MET A 1 12.72 3.05 27.88
C MET A 1 11.51 3.82 27.41
N SER A 2 11.65 4.85 26.57
CA SER A 2 10.48 5.50 25.97
C SER A 2 9.95 4.59 24.87
N GLU A 3 8.68 4.23 24.97
CA GLU A 3 7.93 3.59 23.89
C GLU A 3 7.89 4.58 22.71
N TYR A 4 8.70 4.34 21.67
CA TYR A 4 8.52 5.02 20.40
C TYR A 4 7.23 4.50 19.78
N LYS A 5 6.15 5.27 19.88
CA LYS A 5 4.92 5.00 19.13
C LYS A 5 5.19 5.32 17.66
N HIS A 6 5.21 4.28 16.84
CA HIS A 6 5.28 4.42 15.40
C HIS A 6 3.85 4.63 14.89
N ASP A 7 3.41 5.88 14.89
CA ASP A 7 2.06 6.22 14.42
C ASP A 7 2.01 6.12 12.89
N THR A 8 1.08 5.33 12.36
CA THR A 8 0.72 5.40 10.94
C THR A 8 -0.16 6.62 10.73
N ILE A 9 0.13 7.42 9.71
CA ILE A 9 -0.67 8.59 9.36
C ILE A 9 -1.38 8.33 8.02
N ILE A 10 -2.70 8.56 8.00
CA ILE A 10 -3.54 8.52 6.81
C ILE A 10 -4.07 9.93 6.55
N PHE A 11 -3.68 10.53 5.42
CA PHE A 11 -4.22 11.81 4.99
C PHE A 11 -5.28 11.59 3.91
N MET A 12 -6.39 12.31 4.04
CA MET A 12 -7.45 12.38 3.03
C MET A 12 -7.64 13.85 2.67
N THR A 13 -7.32 14.22 1.44
CA THR A 13 -7.51 15.59 0.95
C THR A 13 -8.54 15.58 -0.17
N PRO A 14 -9.81 15.90 0.12
CA PRO A 14 -10.82 16.09 -0.90
C PRO A 14 -10.70 17.52 -1.48
N ASP A 15 -10.30 17.66 -2.74
CA ASP A 15 -10.34 18.96 -3.45
C ASP A 15 -11.61 19.12 -4.32
N GLY A 16 -12.54 18.17 -4.23
CA GLY A 16 -13.79 18.13 -4.98
C GLY A 16 -13.68 17.55 -6.40
N VAL A 17 -12.47 17.24 -6.88
CA VAL A 17 -12.21 16.68 -8.24
C VAL A 17 -11.30 15.44 -8.19
N ASN A 18 -10.31 15.42 -7.30
CA ASN A 18 -9.39 14.33 -7.03
C ASN A 18 -9.44 13.97 -5.53
N ASN A 19 -9.88 12.76 -5.22
CA ASN A 19 -9.75 12.21 -3.88
C ASN A 19 -8.38 11.51 -3.78
N LYS A 20 -7.35 12.23 -3.32
CA LYS A 20 -6.05 11.62 -3.03
C LYS A 20 -6.04 11.12 -1.58
N ILE A 21 -5.64 9.85 -1.41
CA ILE A 21 -5.37 9.26 -0.10
C ILE A 21 -3.86 9.04 0.00
N GLU A 22 -3.25 9.45 1.11
CA GLU A 22 -1.83 9.21 1.39
C GLU A 22 -1.68 8.34 2.64
N ILE A 23 -0.91 7.26 2.53
CA ILE A 23 -0.61 6.33 3.63
C ILE A 23 0.91 6.26 3.80
N ASN A 24 1.39 6.72 4.96
CA ASN A 24 2.81 6.69 5.29
C ASN A 24 3.05 5.81 6.51
N THR A 25 3.81 4.73 6.33
CA THR A 25 4.22 3.84 7.43
C THR A 25 5.68 4.07 7.79
N PRO A 26 5.98 4.62 8.99
CA PRO A 26 7.35 4.76 9.48
C PRO A 26 7.97 3.40 9.83
N PRO A 27 9.27 3.37 10.18
CA PRO A 27 9.94 2.12 10.56
C PRO A 27 9.19 1.39 11.67
N GLY A 28 9.00 0.08 11.53
CA GLY A 28 8.34 -0.76 12.55
C GLY A 28 6.81 -0.59 12.67
N ALA A 29 6.18 0.31 11.90
CA ALA A 29 4.72 0.38 11.78
C ALA A 29 4.20 -0.43 10.58
N SER A 30 2.98 -0.94 10.68
CA SER A 30 2.35 -1.67 9.58
C SER A 30 0.87 -1.33 9.43
N VAL A 31 0.42 -1.30 8.17
CA VAL A 31 -0.98 -1.18 7.77
C VAL A 31 -1.37 -2.43 7.01
N THR A 32 -2.52 -3.01 7.35
CA THR A 32 -3.05 -4.17 6.63
C THR A 32 -4.52 -3.97 6.30
N THR A 33 -4.85 -4.10 5.01
CA THR A 33 -6.22 -4.07 4.49
C THR A 33 -6.58 -5.47 4.03
N ASN A 34 -7.55 -6.10 4.71
CA ASN A 34 -8.07 -7.41 4.35
C ASN A 34 -9.54 -7.27 3.93
N ALA A 35 -9.87 -7.60 2.69
CA ALA A 35 -11.25 -7.58 2.22
C ALA A 35 -11.43 -8.56 1.05
N THR A 36 -12.65 -9.02 0.79
CA THR A 36 -12.90 -9.85 -0.41
C THR A 36 -12.57 -9.08 -1.69
N LYS A 37 -12.94 -7.80 -1.76
CA LYS A 37 -12.65 -6.90 -2.87
C LYS A 37 -12.04 -5.61 -2.35
N ILE A 38 -10.93 -5.19 -2.93
CA ILE A 38 -10.30 -3.90 -2.68
C ILE A 38 -10.30 -3.12 -3.98
N HIS A 39 -10.81 -1.89 -3.94
CA HIS A 39 -10.71 -0.93 -5.04
C HIS A 39 -10.05 0.33 -4.51
N MET A 40 -8.91 0.70 -5.08
CA MET A 40 -8.15 1.89 -4.74
C MET A 40 -7.98 2.77 -5.97
N GLN A 41 -8.23 4.06 -5.80
CA GLN A 41 -8.06 5.05 -6.87
C GLN A 41 -7.23 6.22 -6.34
N ASN A 42 -6.18 6.60 -7.08
CA ASN A 42 -5.31 7.74 -6.75
C ASN A 42 -4.74 7.70 -5.32
N VAL A 43 -4.26 6.53 -4.89
CA VAL A 43 -3.67 6.35 -3.55
C VAL A 43 -2.15 6.44 -3.64
N GLU A 44 -1.56 7.31 -2.84
CA GLU A 44 -0.10 7.36 -2.62
C GLU A 44 0.27 6.64 -1.34
N GLN A 45 1.29 5.78 -1.43
CA GLN A 45 1.69 4.90 -0.36
C GLN A 45 3.21 4.95 -0.24
N GLU A 46 3.69 5.24 0.95
CA GLU A 46 5.10 5.15 1.27
C GLU A 46 5.30 4.24 2.49
N SER A 47 6.10 3.21 2.31
CA SER A 47 6.58 2.38 3.41
C SER A 47 8.07 2.59 3.60
N SER A 48 8.49 3.08 4.76
CA SER A 48 9.90 3.30 5.10
C SER A 48 10.28 2.45 6.32
N GLY A 49 10.77 1.23 6.12
CA GLY A 49 11.08 0.28 7.20
C GLY A 49 9.86 -0.35 7.91
N GLY A 50 8.66 -0.12 7.38
CA GLY A 50 7.39 -0.69 7.83
C GLY A 50 6.78 -1.63 6.79
N GLU A 51 5.47 -1.91 6.89
CA GLU A 51 4.76 -2.67 5.86
C GLU A 51 3.37 -2.09 5.56
N ILE A 52 3.01 -1.99 4.28
CA ILE A 52 1.64 -1.77 3.83
C ILE A 52 1.19 -3.02 3.07
N SER A 53 0.16 -3.71 3.55
CA SER A 53 -0.32 -4.97 2.97
C SER A 53 -1.78 -4.87 2.54
N HIS A 54 -2.07 -5.25 1.30
CA HIS A 54 -3.40 -5.37 0.73
C HIS A 54 -3.65 -6.84 0.40
N ASN A 55 -4.58 -7.49 1.11
CA ASN A 55 -4.93 -8.89 0.87
C ASN A 55 -6.39 -8.98 0.43
N ALA A 56 -6.62 -9.50 -0.78
CA ALA A 56 -7.96 -9.65 -1.33
C ALA A 56 -8.17 -10.90 -2.19
N THR A 57 -9.43 -11.16 -2.53
CA THR A 57 -9.76 -12.05 -3.66
C THR A 57 -9.70 -11.29 -4.97
N ASP A 58 -10.19 -10.05 -5.02
CA ASP A 58 -10.00 -9.15 -6.15
C ASP A 58 -9.40 -7.82 -5.66
N LEU A 59 -8.32 -7.37 -6.29
CA LEU A 59 -7.63 -6.12 -5.98
C LEU A 59 -7.53 -5.29 -7.25
N THR A 60 -8.14 -4.11 -7.25
CA THR A 60 -8.08 -3.12 -8.32
C THR A 60 -7.40 -1.86 -7.81
N GLN A 61 -6.37 -1.40 -8.52
CA GLN A 61 -5.63 -0.18 -8.20
C GLN A 61 -5.50 0.68 -9.46
N ILE A 62 -6.08 1.87 -9.46
CA ILE A 62 -6.11 2.76 -10.62
C ILE A 62 -5.52 4.11 -10.23
N GLY A 63 -4.40 4.49 -10.84
CA GLY A 63 -3.69 5.72 -10.49
C GLY A 63 -2.96 5.63 -9.15
N GLY A 64 -2.08 6.59 -8.91
CA GLY A 64 -1.35 6.74 -7.64
C GLY A 64 0.08 6.19 -7.69
N ARG A 65 0.67 6.01 -6.50
CA ARG A 65 2.08 5.64 -6.36
C ARG A 65 2.31 4.75 -5.14
N GLN A 66 3.16 3.75 -5.29
CA GLN A 66 3.66 2.91 -4.20
C GLN A 66 5.18 3.01 -4.15
N THR A 67 5.72 3.49 -3.05
CA THR A 67 7.16 3.59 -2.81
C THR A 67 7.52 2.82 -1.54
N ALA A 68 8.34 1.80 -1.69
CA ALA A 68 8.94 1.10 -0.56
C ALA A 68 10.41 1.52 -0.43
N LYS A 69 10.84 1.96 0.76
CA LYS A 69 12.22 2.37 1.01
C LYS A 69 12.74 1.90 2.36
N ASN A 70 14.06 1.88 2.55
CA ASN A 70 14.72 1.63 3.82
C ASN A 70 14.21 0.35 4.52
N ASN A 71 14.24 -0.79 3.83
CA ASN A 71 13.67 -2.07 4.29
C ASN A 71 12.15 -2.06 4.50
N GLY A 72 11.44 -1.07 3.96
CA GLY A 72 9.98 -1.02 3.94
C GLY A 72 9.40 -1.97 2.90
N LYS A 73 8.16 -2.40 3.12
CA LYS A 73 7.46 -3.33 2.22
C LYS A 73 6.08 -2.82 1.84
N ILE A 74 5.69 -3.02 0.59
CA ILE A 74 4.31 -2.88 0.12
C ILE A 74 3.92 -4.21 -0.55
N THR A 75 2.93 -4.91 -0.02
CA THR A 75 2.47 -6.21 -0.53
C THR A 75 1.05 -6.08 -1.08
N ASN A 76 0.87 -6.36 -2.37
CA ASN A 76 -0.43 -6.47 -3.05
C ASN A 76 -0.70 -7.94 -3.33
N ARG A 77 -1.50 -8.60 -2.48
CA ARG A 77 -1.77 -10.03 -2.56
C ARG A 77 -3.21 -10.31 -2.95
N VAL A 78 -3.35 -11.16 -3.96
CA VAL A 78 -4.62 -11.72 -4.40
C VAL A 78 -4.62 -13.25 -4.25
N VAL A 79 -5.71 -13.80 -3.73
CA VAL A 79 -5.92 -15.26 -3.60
C VAL A 79 -7.23 -15.65 -4.27
N GLY A 80 -7.16 -16.45 -5.35
CA GLY A 80 -8.32 -17.03 -6.02
C GLY A 80 -9.05 -16.10 -7.00
N GLY A 81 -8.60 -14.86 -7.21
CA GLY A 81 -9.21 -13.91 -8.15
C GLY A 81 -8.17 -13.07 -8.91
N THR A 82 -8.45 -11.78 -9.10
CA THR A 82 -7.65 -10.93 -10.02
C THR A 82 -6.95 -9.77 -9.33
N LEU A 83 -5.67 -9.55 -9.67
CA LEU A 83 -4.96 -8.30 -9.44
C LEU A 83 -5.00 -7.46 -10.73
N HIS A 84 -5.66 -6.30 -10.67
CA HIS A 84 -5.70 -5.33 -11.75
C HIS A 84 -5.03 -4.03 -11.29
N GLN A 85 -4.04 -3.58 -12.06
CA GLN A 85 -3.29 -2.35 -11.78
C GLN A 85 -3.20 -1.54 -13.07
N GLU A 86 -3.60 -0.27 -13.01
CA GLU A 86 -3.58 0.65 -14.13
C GLU A 86 -3.04 2.01 -13.68
N ASN A 87 -2.11 2.60 -14.45
CA ASN A 87 -1.51 3.90 -14.15
C ASN A 87 -0.93 4.02 -12.72
N LEU A 88 -0.40 2.92 -12.18
CA LEU A 88 0.17 2.84 -10.84
C LEU A 88 1.70 2.85 -10.90
N ASP A 89 2.32 3.90 -10.36
CA ASP A 89 3.78 3.98 -10.30
C ASP A 89 4.30 3.20 -9.08
N GLN A 90 5.12 2.17 -9.31
CA GLN A 90 5.70 1.36 -8.24
C GLN A 90 7.22 1.52 -8.23
N SER A 91 7.79 1.80 -7.05
CA SER A 91 9.22 2.04 -6.87
C SER A 91 9.72 1.42 -5.56
N ALA A 92 10.96 0.96 -5.60
CA ALA A 92 11.65 0.38 -4.46
C ALA A 92 13.07 0.95 -4.36
N GLU A 93 13.45 1.45 -3.19
CA GLU A 93 14.74 2.09 -2.93
C GLU A 93 15.34 1.55 -1.63
N ASN A 94 16.67 1.59 -1.45
CA ASN A 94 17.33 1.24 -0.17
C ASN A 94 16.78 -0.05 0.48
N GLU A 95 16.81 -1.18 -0.25
CA GLU A 95 16.29 -2.48 0.20
C GLU A 95 14.77 -2.53 0.45
N GLY A 96 14.02 -1.54 -0.04
CA GLY A 96 12.56 -1.61 -0.07
C GLY A 96 12.04 -2.68 -1.03
N GLU A 97 10.81 -3.14 -0.81
CA GLU A 97 10.17 -4.16 -1.65
C GLU A 97 8.72 -3.77 -1.97
N VAL A 98 8.36 -3.77 -3.25
CA VAL A 98 6.96 -3.76 -3.70
C VAL A 98 6.65 -5.11 -4.33
N LEU A 99 5.79 -5.89 -3.69
CA LEU A 99 5.45 -7.25 -4.10
C LEU A 99 4.01 -7.32 -4.60
N ASN A 100 3.84 -7.75 -5.85
CA ASN A 100 2.53 -8.07 -6.42
C ASN A 100 2.42 -9.60 -6.52
N GLU A 101 1.49 -10.22 -5.79
CA GLU A 101 1.36 -11.67 -5.70
C GLU A 101 -0.07 -12.12 -6.02
N VAL A 102 -0.22 -13.01 -7.01
CA VAL A 102 -1.50 -13.63 -7.35
C VAL A 102 -1.39 -15.14 -7.14
N LYS A 103 -2.06 -15.67 -6.12
CA LYS A 103 -2.13 -17.10 -5.83
C LYS A 103 -3.39 -17.69 -6.44
N LYS A 104 -3.21 -18.75 -7.25
CA LYS A 104 -4.32 -19.61 -7.66
C LYS A 104 -4.60 -20.60 -6.53
N ASN A 105 -5.88 -20.80 -6.23
CA ASN A 105 -6.33 -21.84 -5.31
C ASN A 105 -6.09 -23.23 -5.91
#